data_AF-A0A7W4TLL6-F1
#
_entry.id   AF-A0A7W4TLL6-F1
#
_cell.length_a   1.000
_cell.length_b   1.000
_cell.length_c   1.000
_cell.angle_alpha   90.00
_cell.angle_beta   90.00
_cell.angle_gamma   90.00
#
_symmetry.space_group_name_H-M   'P 1'
#
loop_
_entity.id
_entity.type
_entity.pdbx_description
1 polymer ?
#
loop_
_entity_poly.entity_id
_entity_poly.type
_entity_poly.pdbx_seq_one_letter_code
_entity_poly.pdbx_strand_id
1 'polypeptide(L)'
;MSQHLAPRTPHAPRAPRRRRGSRALLAAAALLTALGTGAGTVPAAHASSAPVMNYDGTTVNNARIPAASIGIETATGVAFDRGAYFVGTTQVGTLGPVTASGGTYRATGTVDLTGRSGSITLVAKLYKGKYLVQNVYKVLRLVPPAPLGIPAGWPNAATTGVPAGTTLTPAGDVVVTTPGTVLTGLDMGCLTVRAADVVVRGSRVTCTDGRQLAVALTGAKGFVMEDSEIDGGDGGTENAIGWGGYTLRRVEVRGTQDGPRLGYDVTIADSWIHGLVRHDDVHTDALQSTSGERIVVRHNTLDPRTPGVDDFLNAAVQLGTETGTGRLRNAVFENNFLNGGAFSVNVKCSANIDSSVVFRNNRFGHGSRFGAVIAPGKLRLSGNTYIDNGAAVPVAPAC
;
A
#
# COMPACT_ATOMS: atom_id res chain seq x y z
N MET A 1 -29.71 -46.32 -23.54
CA MET A 1 -28.88 -46.98 -22.51
C MET A 1 -29.02 -46.19 -21.23
N SER A 2 -29.90 -46.66 -20.35
CA SER A 2 -30.12 -46.13 -19.00
C SER A 2 -28.95 -46.53 -18.09
N GLN A 3 -28.47 -45.62 -17.25
CA GLN A 3 -27.90 -45.99 -15.96
C GLN A 3 -28.39 -45.03 -14.87
N HIS A 4 -29.15 -45.61 -13.95
CA HIS A 4 -29.64 -45.02 -12.71
C HIS A 4 -28.48 -44.83 -11.71
N LEU A 5 -28.45 -43.69 -11.02
CA LEU A 5 -27.72 -43.49 -9.77
C LEU A 5 -28.70 -43.11 -8.67
N ALA A 6 -28.69 -43.92 -7.60
CA ALA A 6 -29.56 -43.84 -6.43
C ALA A 6 -29.22 -42.66 -5.49
N PRO A 7 -30.17 -42.17 -4.68
CA PRO A 7 -29.93 -41.08 -3.74
C PRO A 7 -29.25 -41.55 -2.44
N ARG A 8 -28.30 -40.74 -1.96
CA ARG A 8 -27.63 -40.90 -0.65
C ARG A 8 -28.50 -40.33 0.49
N THR A 9 -28.55 -41.06 1.60
CA THR A 9 -29.20 -40.70 2.87
C THR A 9 -28.38 -39.69 3.70
N PRO A 10 -29.02 -38.87 4.57
CA PRO A 10 -28.34 -37.88 5.41
C PRO A 10 -27.86 -38.46 6.74
N HIS A 11 -26.65 -38.09 7.16
CA HIS A 11 -26.08 -38.42 8.48
C HIS A 11 -26.45 -37.36 9.54
N ALA A 12 -26.88 -37.85 10.71
CA ALA A 12 -27.23 -37.08 11.91
C ALA A 12 -25.98 -36.55 12.69
N PRO A 13 -26.13 -35.49 13.50
CA PRO A 13 -25.03 -34.86 14.24
C PRO A 13 -24.68 -35.58 15.56
N ARG A 14 -23.39 -35.63 15.90
CA ARG A 14 -22.88 -36.13 17.19
C ARG A 14 -22.75 -35.00 18.23
N ALA A 15 -23.21 -35.29 19.46
CA ALA A 15 -23.23 -34.41 20.64
C ALA A 15 -21.85 -34.21 21.33
N PRO A 16 -21.68 -33.17 22.18
CA PRO A 16 -20.39 -32.77 22.74
C PRO A 16 -20.02 -33.50 24.05
N ARG A 17 -18.72 -33.77 24.25
CA ARG A 17 -18.16 -34.34 25.49
C ARG A 17 -17.84 -33.25 26.52
N ARG A 18 -18.41 -33.40 27.72
CA ARG A 18 -18.13 -32.64 28.95
C ARG A 18 -16.67 -32.78 29.41
N ARG A 19 -16.04 -31.69 29.86
CA ARG A 19 -14.85 -31.70 30.73
C ARG A 19 -15.25 -31.36 32.18
N ARG A 20 -14.80 -32.19 33.12
CA ARG A 20 -14.98 -32.08 34.57
C ARG A 20 -14.07 -30.99 35.14
N GLY A 21 -14.58 -30.28 36.15
CA GLY A 21 -13.88 -29.22 36.88
C GLY A 21 -12.72 -29.73 37.74
N SER A 22 -11.86 -28.79 38.15
CA SER A 22 -10.83 -28.99 39.16
C SER A 22 -10.81 -27.79 40.09
N ARG A 23 -10.77 -28.11 41.38
CA ARG A 23 -11.06 -27.28 42.55
C ARG A 23 -9.98 -26.24 42.83
N ALA A 24 -10.43 -25.14 43.42
CA ALA A 24 -9.62 -24.16 44.12
C ALA A 24 -8.87 -24.78 45.31
N LEU A 25 -7.65 -24.32 45.55
CA LEU A 25 -6.93 -24.45 46.82
C LEU A 25 -6.24 -23.11 47.11
N LEU A 26 -6.82 -22.37 48.05
CA LEU A 26 -6.13 -21.31 48.79
C LEU A 26 -5.05 -21.94 49.66
N ALA A 27 -3.87 -21.33 49.71
CA ALA A 27 -2.87 -21.60 50.74
C ALA A 27 -2.44 -20.29 51.40
N ALA A 28 -2.38 -20.36 52.72
CA ALA A 28 -2.36 -19.30 53.71
C ALA A 28 -1.12 -18.40 53.72
N ALA A 29 -1.35 -17.17 54.17
CA ALA A 29 -0.34 -16.28 54.73
C ALA A 29 -0.01 -16.72 56.16
N ALA A 30 1.27 -16.72 56.53
CA ALA A 30 1.71 -16.69 57.93
C ALA A 30 2.94 -15.79 58.06
N LEU A 31 2.80 -14.83 58.97
CA LEU A 31 3.75 -13.83 59.43
C LEU A 31 4.91 -14.49 60.19
N LEU A 32 6.14 -13.99 60.01
CA LEU A 32 7.16 -14.02 61.06
C LEU A 32 7.82 -12.64 61.17
N THR A 33 7.55 -11.98 62.28
CA THR A 33 8.27 -10.82 62.79
C THR A 33 9.46 -11.29 63.62
N ALA A 34 10.66 -10.82 63.31
CA ALA A 34 11.77 -10.74 64.26
C ALA A 34 12.52 -9.43 64.05
N LEU A 35 12.43 -8.55 65.06
CA LEU A 35 13.21 -7.33 65.19
C LEU A 35 14.66 -7.67 65.52
N GLY A 36 15.59 -7.10 64.78
CA GLY A 36 17.02 -7.12 65.09
C GLY A 36 17.65 -5.82 64.59
N THR A 37 17.89 -4.89 65.52
CA THR A 37 18.61 -3.64 65.29
C THR A 37 20.08 -3.92 64.97
N GLY A 38 20.48 -3.58 63.75
CA GLY A 38 21.87 -3.57 63.31
C GLY A 38 22.03 -2.57 62.19
N ALA A 39 22.38 -1.33 62.56
CA ALA A 39 22.71 -0.28 61.61
C ALA A 39 23.96 -0.70 60.81
N GLY A 40 23.73 -1.10 59.57
CA GLY A 40 24.72 -1.09 58.51
C GLY A 40 24.02 -0.56 57.27
N THR A 41 24.20 0.73 56.98
CA THR A 41 23.80 1.29 55.69
C THR A 41 24.65 0.63 54.61
N VAL A 42 24.15 -0.45 54.02
CA VAL A 42 24.64 -0.93 52.74
C VAL A 42 24.36 0.23 51.77
N PRO A 43 25.37 0.82 51.10
CA PRO A 43 25.08 1.83 50.10
C PRO A 43 24.13 1.19 49.09
N ALA A 44 23.03 1.89 48.78
CA ALA A 44 22.11 1.46 47.74
C ALA A 44 22.96 1.22 46.49
N ALA A 45 23.17 -0.05 46.15
CA ALA A 45 23.80 -0.41 44.90
C ALA A 45 22.99 0.32 43.83
N HIS A 46 23.63 1.23 43.09
CA HIS A 46 23.02 1.88 41.95
C HIS A 46 22.40 0.77 41.10
N ALA A 47 21.08 0.66 41.12
CA ALA A 47 20.37 -0.27 40.28
C ALA A 47 20.72 0.13 38.84
N SER A 48 21.65 -0.60 38.22
CA SER A 48 21.98 -0.42 36.82
C SER A 48 20.68 -0.59 36.05
N SER A 49 20.11 0.53 35.59
CA SER A 49 18.90 0.50 34.77
C SER A 49 19.14 -0.41 33.57
N ALA A 50 18.26 -1.40 33.37
CA ALA A 50 18.38 -2.31 32.25
C ALA A 50 18.53 -1.52 30.93
N PRO A 51 19.38 -1.98 29.98
CA PRO A 51 19.58 -1.25 28.75
C PRO A 51 18.28 -1.18 27.93
N VAL A 52 18.00 0.00 27.40
CA VAL A 52 16.81 0.30 26.61
C VAL A 52 17.17 0.69 25.19
N MET A 53 16.26 0.40 24.27
CA MET A 53 16.21 1.07 22.98
C MET A 53 14.83 1.69 22.83
N ASN A 54 14.78 2.97 22.48
CA ASN A 54 13.54 3.70 22.35
C ASN A 54 13.34 4.22 20.93
N TYR A 55 12.11 4.14 20.46
CA TYR A 55 11.61 4.81 19.27
C TYR A 55 10.50 5.76 19.74
N ASP A 56 10.60 7.04 19.36
CA ASP A 56 9.61 8.06 19.72
C ASP A 56 9.28 8.10 21.23
N GLY A 57 10.34 8.06 22.06
CA GLY A 57 10.23 8.09 23.52
C GLY A 57 9.70 6.80 24.18
N THR A 58 9.35 5.78 23.40
CA THR A 58 8.81 4.50 23.90
C THR A 58 9.75 3.33 23.63
N THR A 59 9.77 2.35 24.52
CA THR A 59 10.61 1.14 24.35
C THR A 59 10.19 0.35 23.11
N VAL A 60 11.17 -0.09 22.32
CA VAL A 60 10.89 -0.87 21.10
C VAL A 60 10.60 -2.35 21.37
N ASN A 61 10.73 -2.83 22.61
CA ASN A 61 10.62 -4.26 22.91
C ASN A 61 9.18 -4.77 22.72
N ASN A 62 9.00 -5.71 21.80
CA ASN A 62 7.71 -6.22 21.30
C ASN A 62 6.78 -5.13 20.73
N ALA A 63 7.29 -3.91 20.50
CA ALA A 63 6.50 -2.80 19.99
C ALA A 63 6.24 -2.95 18.49
N ARG A 64 5.15 -2.32 18.01
CA ARG A 64 4.90 -2.15 16.58
C ARG A 64 5.77 -1.01 16.07
N ILE A 65 6.70 -1.32 15.19
CA ILE A 65 7.69 -0.37 14.67
C ILE A 65 7.52 -0.26 13.15
N PRO A 66 7.49 0.94 12.56
CA PRO A 66 7.46 1.10 11.11
C PRO A 66 8.66 0.40 10.46
N ALA A 67 8.41 -0.36 9.39
CA ALA A 67 9.44 -0.92 8.52
C ALA A 67 10.07 0.18 7.64
N ALA A 68 10.78 1.11 8.27
CA ALA A 68 11.36 2.30 7.65
C ALA A 68 12.69 2.67 8.31
N SER A 69 13.35 3.70 7.78
CA SER A 69 14.50 4.34 8.42
C SER A 69 14.04 5.19 9.60
N ILE A 70 14.42 4.80 10.82
CA ILE A 70 13.94 5.40 12.07
C ILE A 70 15.09 5.76 13.02
N GLY A 71 14.89 6.80 13.83
CA GLY A 71 15.80 7.11 14.93
C GLY A 71 15.57 6.19 16.13
N ILE A 72 16.61 5.48 16.55
CA ILE A 72 16.60 4.66 17.78
C ILE A 72 17.56 5.28 18.78
N GLU A 73 17.04 5.66 19.94
CA GLU A 73 17.86 6.00 21.11
C GLU A 73 18.27 4.70 21.81
N THR A 74 19.54 4.54 22.17
CA THR A 74 20.02 3.45 23.02
C THR A 74 20.64 4.01 24.28
N ALA A 75 20.19 3.51 25.44
CA ALA A 75 20.68 3.93 26.74
C ALA A 75 21.05 2.73 27.61
N THR A 76 22.19 2.82 28.32
CA THR A 76 22.70 1.76 29.20
C THR A 76 23.56 2.35 30.32
N GLY A 77 23.69 1.61 31.44
CA GLY A 77 24.67 1.93 32.49
C GLY A 77 26.11 1.53 32.14
N VAL A 78 26.34 0.83 31.02
CA VAL A 78 27.67 0.39 30.58
C VAL A 78 28.32 1.45 29.70
N ALA A 79 29.53 1.89 30.07
CA ALA A 79 30.28 2.88 29.30
C ALA A 79 30.62 2.38 27.89
N PHE A 80 30.26 3.15 26.86
CA PHE A 80 30.62 2.89 25.46
C PHE A 80 30.97 4.22 24.76
N ASP A 81 31.71 4.15 23.65
CA ASP A 81 32.06 5.31 22.82
C ASP A 81 31.68 5.17 21.34
N ARG A 82 31.29 3.96 20.91
CA ARG A 82 30.76 3.68 19.58
C ARG A 82 29.79 2.50 19.61
N GLY A 83 28.93 2.39 18.60
CA GLY A 83 28.11 1.21 18.42
C GLY A 83 27.44 1.14 17.06
N ALA A 84 26.88 -0.03 16.76
CA ALA A 84 26.14 -0.29 15.54
C ALA A 84 24.94 -1.21 15.78
N TYR A 85 23.92 -1.06 14.95
CA TYR A 85 22.68 -1.82 14.99
C TYR A 85 22.71 -2.96 13.96
N PHE A 86 22.21 -4.11 14.34
CA PHE A 86 22.18 -5.31 13.51
C PHE A 86 20.82 -5.99 13.56
N VAL A 87 20.43 -6.61 12.45
CA VAL A 87 19.38 -7.62 12.41
C VAL A 87 19.96 -8.87 11.78
N GLY A 88 20.07 -9.95 12.55
CA GLY A 88 20.91 -11.08 12.17
C GLY A 88 22.38 -10.65 12.07
N THR A 89 23.00 -10.91 10.93
CA THR A 89 24.39 -10.50 10.63
C THR A 89 24.49 -9.17 9.89
N THR A 90 23.38 -8.64 9.37
CA THR A 90 23.35 -7.40 8.59
C THR A 90 23.37 -6.19 9.52
N GLN A 91 24.36 -5.31 9.34
CA GLN A 91 24.34 -3.99 9.97
C GLN A 91 23.26 -3.12 9.31
N VAL A 92 22.39 -2.55 10.13
CA VAL A 92 21.23 -1.73 9.71
C VAL A 92 21.34 -0.28 10.18
N GLY A 93 22.36 0.05 10.96
CA GLY A 93 22.54 1.41 11.46
C GLY A 93 23.81 1.57 12.27
N THR A 94 24.14 2.83 12.57
CA THR A 94 25.29 3.20 13.39
C THR A 94 24.82 4.19 14.45
N LEU A 95 25.31 4.04 15.68
CA LEU A 95 25.00 5.00 16.75
C LEU A 95 25.76 6.31 16.52
N GLY A 96 25.08 7.42 16.76
CA GLY A 96 25.69 8.75 16.77
C GLY A 96 26.56 9.00 18.01
N PRO A 97 26.93 10.27 18.27
CA PRO A 97 27.75 10.64 19.41
C PRO A 97 27.16 10.19 20.76
N VAL A 98 28.02 9.69 21.65
CA VAL A 98 27.63 9.21 22.98
C VAL A 98 27.68 10.35 24.00
N THR A 99 26.59 10.52 24.74
CA THR A 99 26.50 11.42 25.89
C THR A 99 26.46 10.60 27.18
N ALA A 100 27.13 11.07 28.22
CA ALA A 100 27.15 10.44 29.53
C ALA A 100 26.59 11.42 30.57
N SER A 101 25.58 10.98 31.33
CA SER A 101 24.99 11.77 32.42
C SER A 101 24.44 10.86 33.50
N GLY A 102 24.75 11.15 34.76
CA GLY A 102 24.25 10.40 35.92
C GLY A 102 24.52 8.89 35.87
N GLY A 103 25.67 8.47 35.31
CA GLY A 103 26.02 7.05 35.15
C GLY A 103 25.31 6.33 33.99
N THR A 104 24.52 7.04 33.18
CA THR A 104 23.88 6.51 31.96
C THR A 104 24.58 7.04 30.72
N TYR A 105 24.86 6.14 29.77
CA TYR A 105 25.41 6.43 28.47
C TYR A 105 24.30 6.31 27.42
N ARG A 106 24.14 7.35 26.58
CA ARG A 106 23.08 7.46 25.57
C ARG A 106 23.66 7.82 24.22
N ALA A 107 23.14 7.20 23.17
CA ALA A 107 23.36 7.64 21.80
C ALA A 107 22.14 7.31 20.94
N THR A 108 21.85 8.18 19.98
CA THR A 108 20.79 7.96 18.98
C THR A 108 21.44 7.67 17.64
N GLY A 109 20.93 6.67 16.94
CA GLY A 109 21.35 6.36 15.58
C GLY A 109 20.16 6.08 14.67
N THR A 110 20.37 6.30 13.38
CA THR A 110 19.40 5.91 12.36
C THR A 110 19.52 4.42 12.08
N VAL A 111 18.39 3.71 12.11
CA VAL A 111 18.25 2.28 11.85
C VAL A 111 17.35 2.09 10.64
N ASP A 112 17.89 1.50 9.57
CA ASP A 112 17.15 1.17 8.35
C ASP A 112 16.47 -0.18 8.47
N LEU A 113 15.14 -0.15 8.67
CA LEU A 113 14.28 -1.32 8.71
C LEU A 113 13.43 -1.47 7.43
N THR A 114 13.73 -0.69 6.40
CA THR A 114 12.98 -0.66 5.14
C THR A 114 12.97 -2.05 4.48
N GLY A 115 11.81 -2.47 3.98
CA GLY A 115 11.63 -3.75 3.30
C GLY A 115 11.66 -4.99 4.21
N ARG A 116 11.79 -4.82 5.53
CA ARG A 116 11.69 -5.91 6.51
C ARG A 116 10.26 -6.05 7.01
N SER A 117 9.88 -7.25 7.45
CA SER A 117 8.52 -7.52 7.95
C SER A 117 8.53 -8.53 9.10
N GLY A 118 7.39 -8.64 9.80
CA GLY A 118 7.20 -9.61 10.87
C GLY A 118 7.96 -9.28 12.16
N SER A 119 8.21 -10.30 12.98
CA SER A 119 8.95 -10.13 14.22
C SER A 119 10.45 -10.27 13.96
N ILE A 120 11.24 -9.24 14.29
CA ILE A 120 12.70 -9.25 14.14
C ILE A 120 13.39 -9.03 15.49
N THR A 121 14.66 -9.42 15.60
CA THR A 121 15.51 -9.03 16.72
C THR A 121 16.51 -7.97 16.26
N LEU A 122 16.41 -6.77 16.84
CA LEU A 122 17.38 -5.71 16.70
C LEU A 122 18.45 -5.85 17.79
N VAL A 123 19.72 -5.77 17.39
CA VAL A 123 20.87 -5.87 18.28
C VAL A 123 21.72 -4.62 18.17
N ALA A 124 21.91 -3.89 19.29
CA ALA A 124 22.95 -2.86 19.37
C ALA A 124 24.20 -3.49 19.96
N LYS A 125 25.29 -3.46 19.19
CA LYS A 125 26.63 -3.86 19.65
C LYS A 125 27.35 -2.60 20.11
N LEU A 126 27.68 -2.52 21.40
CA LEU A 126 28.28 -1.35 22.04
C LEU A 126 29.75 -1.63 22.33
N TYR A 127 30.62 -0.68 22.01
CA TYR A 127 32.06 -0.84 22.15
C TYR A 127 32.68 0.29 22.98
N LYS A 128 33.76 -0.03 23.67
CA LYS A 128 34.68 0.92 24.32
C LYS A 128 36.07 0.70 23.75
N GLY A 129 36.57 1.66 22.97
CA GLY A 129 37.80 1.45 22.18
C GLY A 129 37.65 0.22 21.27
N LYS A 130 38.58 -0.75 21.35
CA LYS A 130 38.52 -1.99 20.54
C LYS A 130 37.62 -3.09 21.11
N TYR A 131 37.14 -2.95 22.34
CA TYR A 131 36.43 -4.01 23.06
C TYR A 131 34.92 -3.89 22.88
N LEU A 132 34.26 -5.01 22.58
CA LEU A 132 32.80 -5.13 22.69
C LEU A 132 32.47 -5.21 24.18
N VAL A 133 31.70 -4.24 24.68
CA VAL A 133 31.37 -4.15 26.11
C VAL A 133 29.96 -4.62 26.42
N GLN A 134 29.03 -4.56 25.46
CA GLN A 134 27.66 -5.01 25.65
C GLN A 134 26.94 -5.28 24.33
N ASN A 135 26.06 -6.28 24.34
CA ASN A 135 25.01 -6.44 23.33
C ASN A 135 23.66 -6.11 23.97
N VAL A 136 22.88 -5.24 23.34
CA VAL A 136 21.50 -4.94 23.74
C VAL A 136 20.56 -5.54 22.71
N TYR A 137 19.63 -6.39 23.15
CA TYR A 137 18.67 -7.08 22.29
C TYR A 137 17.26 -6.54 22.52
N LYS A 138 16.52 -6.30 21.44
CA LYS A 138 15.09 -6.00 21.48
C LYS A 138 14.37 -6.71 20.34
N VAL A 139 13.20 -7.25 20.62
CA VAL A 139 12.31 -7.80 19.58
C VAL A 139 11.43 -6.67 19.06
N LEU A 140 11.30 -6.50 17.75
CA LEU A 140 10.42 -5.50 17.13
C LEU A 140 9.38 -6.23 16.29
N ARG A 141 8.13 -5.74 16.30
CA ARG A 141 7.09 -6.18 15.38
C ARG A 141 7.01 -5.16 14.26
N LEU A 142 7.60 -5.47 13.13
CA LEU A 142 7.59 -4.56 12.00
C LEU A 142 6.19 -4.49 11.41
N VAL A 143 5.67 -3.27 11.35
CA VAL A 143 4.43 -2.94 10.67
C VAL A 143 4.76 -2.06 9.47
N PRO A 144 3.98 -2.15 8.38
CA PRO A 144 4.01 -1.09 7.38
C PRO A 144 3.83 0.26 8.08
N PRO A 145 4.57 1.31 7.68
CA PRO A 145 4.30 2.65 8.18
C PRO A 145 2.82 3.00 8.00
N ALA A 146 2.29 3.86 8.88
CA ALA A 146 0.88 4.24 8.83
C ALA A 146 0.52 4.67 7.39
N PRO A 147 -0.62 4.21 6.84
CA PRO A 147 -1.07 4.67 5.54
C PRO A 147 -1.12 6.19 5.55
N LEU A 148 -0.33 6.81 4.70
CA LEU A 148 -0.38 8.24 4.52
C LEU A 148 -1.67 8.56 3.79
N GLY A 149 -2.39 9.59 4.27
CA GLY A 149 -3.45 10.20 3.49
C GLY A 149 -2.90 10.76 2.18
N ILE A 150 -3.79 11.17 1.28
CA ILE A 150 -3.38 11.78 0.01
C ILE A 150 -2.55 13.04 0.34
N PRO A 151 -1.28 13.12 -0.09
CA PRO A 151 -0.43 14.25 0.24
C PRO A 151 -0.93 15.54 -0.43
N ALA A 152 -0.64 16.68 0.19
CA ALA A 152 -0.99 17.99 -0.38
C ALA A 152 -0.36 18.17 -1.77
N GLY A 153 -1.13 18.69 -2.72
CA GLY A 153 -0.69 18.91 -4.11
C GLY A 153 -0.92 17.72 -5.05
N TRP A 154 -1.49 16.61 -4.57
CA TRP A 154 -1.95 15.51 -5.42
C TRP A 154 -3.46 15.52 -5.61
N PRO A 155 -3.97 14.95 -6.73
CA PRO A 155 -5.40 14.85 -6.99
C PRO A 155 -6.17 14.16 -5.86
N ASN A 156 -7.35 14.69 -5.55
CA ASN A 156 -8.24 14.21 -4.48
C ASN A 156 -9.67 14.66 -4.79
N ALA A 157 -10.61 14.31 -3.91
CA ALA A 157 -12.04 14.69 -4.03
C ALA A 157 -12.31 16.18 -4.30
N ALA A 158 -11.43 17.09 -3.87
CA ALA A 158 -11.62 18.53 -4.08
C ALA A 158 -11.08 19.04 -5.42
N THR A 159 -10.28 18.23 -6.13
CA THR A 159 -9.58 18.60 -7.37
C THR A 159 -9.91 17.72 -8.56
N THR A 160 -10.68 16.65 -8.34
CA THR A 160 -11.15 15.69 -9.35
C THR A 160 -12.65 15.50 -9.26
N GLY A 161 -13.23 14.84 -10.27
CA GLY A 161 -14.65 14.56 -10.28
C GLY A 161 -15.46 15.75 -10.78
N VAL A 162 -16.77 15.70 -10.54
CA VAL A 162 -17.68 16.78 -10.92
C VAL A 162 -17.37 18.02 -10.07
N PRO A 163 -17.14 19.21 -10.67
CA PRO A 163 -16.85 20.42 -9.90
C PRO A 163 -17.96 20.73 -8.89
N ALA A 164 -17.57 21.07 -7.66
CA ALA A 164 -18.51 21.43 -6.61
C ALA A 164 -19.47 22.54 -7.08
N GLY A 165 -20.77 22.36 -6.80
CA GLY A 165 -21.81 23.29 -7.22
C GLY A 165 -22.36 23.05 -8.64
N THR A 166 -21.82 22.09 -9.40
CA THR A 166 -22.40 21.69 -10.69
C THR A 166 -23.77 21.05 -10.47
N THR A 167 -24.80 21.55 -11.16
CA THR A 167 -26.11 20.90 -11.23
C THR A 167 -26.08 19.88 -12.36
N LEU A 168 -26.34 18.61 -12.05
CA LEU A 168 -26.38 17.53 -13.04
C LEU A 168 -27.82 17.24 -13.48
N THR A 169 -28.00 17.02 -14.77
CA THR A 169 -29.28 16.61 -15.37
C THR A 169 -29.31 15.10 -15.53
N PRO A 170 -30.29 14.38 -14.95
CA PRO A 170 -30.43 12.95 -15.17
C PRO A 170 -30.60 12.61 -16.65
N ALA A 171 -29.82 11.65 -17.14
CA ALA A 171 -29.83 11.24 -18.56
C ALA A 171 -30.07 9.73 -18.77
N GLY A 172 -29.98 8.92 -17.69
CA GLY A 172 -30.00 7.46 -17.83
C GLY A 172 -28.82 6.97 -18.68
N ASP A 173 -28.93 5.77 -19.25
CA ASP A 173 -27.89 5.24 -20.14
C ASP A 173 -27.79 6.06 -21.43
N VAL A 174 -26.56 6.31 -21.87
CA VAL A 174 -26.28 7.17 -23.04
C VAL A 174 -25.50 6.39 -24.10
N VAL A 175 -25.98 6.47 -25.34
CA VAL A 175 -25.27 5.95 -26.52
C VAL A 175 -24.95 7.11 -27.46
N VAL A 176 -23.67 7.37 -27.68
CA VAL A 176 -23.19 8.44 -28.56
C VAL A 176 -22.79 7.87 -29.91
N THR A 177 -23.45 8.32 -30.97
CA THR A 177 -23.19 7.89 -32.36
C THR A 177 -22.76 9.02 -33.29
N THR A 178 -22.80 10.27 -32.83
CA THR A 178 -22.42 11.44 -33.63
C THR A 178 -21.01 11.92 -33.25
N PRO A 179 -20.07 12.04 -34.21
CA PRO A 179 -18.73 12.55 -33.91
C PRO A 179 -18.76 13.98 -33.35
N GLY A 180 -17.81 14.31 -32.48
CA GLY A 180 -17.73 15.66 -31.89
C GLY A 180 -18.81 15.98 -30.85
N THR A 181 -19.62 14.99 -30.44
CA THR A 181 -20.66 15.20 -29.41
C THR A 181 -20.01 15.64 -28.09
N VAL A 182 -20.59 16.67 -27.47
CA VAL A 182 -20.20 17.14 -26.14
C VAL A 182 -21.32 16.84 -25.15
N LEU A 183 -21.03 15.99 -24.17
CA LEU A 183 -21.90 15.70 -23.03
C LEU A 183 -21.43 16.54 -21.84
N THR A 184 -22.30 17.39 -21.31
CA THR A 184 -21.93 18.32 -20.23
C THR A 184 -23.03 18.40 -19.17
N GLY A 185 -22.63 18.41 -17.88
CA GLY A 185 -23.58 18.55 -16.77
C GLY A 185 -24.61 17.42 -16.68
N LEU A 186 -24.24 16.19 -17.06
CA LEU A 186 -25.15 15.04 -17.05
C LEU A 186 -24.88 14.11 -15.87
N ASP A 187 -25.94 13.56 -15.28
CA ASP A 187 -25.90 12.38 -14.43
C ASP A 187 -26.39 11.19 -15.25
N MET A 188 -25.43 10.47 -15.81
CA MET A 188 -25.67 9.36 -16.72
C MET A 188 -25.65 8.05 -15.94
N GLY A 189 -26.44 7.11 -16.43
CA GLY A 189 -26.21 5.70 -16.22
C GLY A 189 -24.98 5.26 -17.02
N CYS A 190 -25.13 4.15 -17.71
CA CYS A 190 -24.06 3.49 -18.41
C CYS A 190 -23.74 4.16 -19.78
N LEU A 191 -22.46 4.50 -20.05
CA LEU A 191 -22.06 5.24 -21.27
C LEU A 191 -21.43 4.32 -22.34
N THR A 192 -21.96 4.38 -23.56
CA THR A 192 -21.38 3.76 -24.76
C THR A 192 -21.09 4.81 -25.83
N VAL A 193 -19.85 4.86 -26.32
CA VAL A 193 -19.40 5.79 -27.35
C VAL A 193 -19.00 5.04 -28.61
N ARG A 194 -19.64 5.37 -29.73
CA ARG A 194 -19.43 4.75 -31.06
C ARG A 194 -18.98 5.77 -32.11
N ALA A 195 -18.53 6.94 -31.68
CA ALA A 195 -18.15 8.04 -32.55
C ALA A 195 -16.84 8.68 -32.08
N ALA A 196 -16.12 9.31 -33.01
CA ALA A 196 -14.86 9.98 -32.72
C ALA A 196 -15.07 11.34 -32.03
N ASP A 197 -14.02 11.79 -31.33
CA ASP A 197 -13.88 13.15 -30.78
C ASP A 197 -15.01 13.56 -29.83
N VAL A 198 -15.58 12.59 -29.11
CA VAL A 198 -16.61 12.81 -28.11
C VAL A 198 -15.97 13.35 -26.82
N VAL A 199 -16.58 14.39 -26.26
CA VAL A 199 -16.15 15.03 -25.01
C VAL A 199 -17.21 14.85 -23.93
N VAL A 200 -16.79 14.41 -22.74
CA VAL A 200 -17.60 14.39 -21.52
C VAL A 200 -16.98 15.37 -20.53
N ARG A 201 -17.76 16.35 -20.06
CA ARG A 201 -17.28 17.40 -19.15
C ARG A 201 -18.25 17.62 -18.00
N GLY A 202 -17.75 17.81 -16.77
CA GLY A 202 -18.62 18.22 -15.67
C GLY A 202 -19.77 17.23 -15.41
N SER A 203 -19.55 15.93 -15.64
CA SER A 203 -20.62 14.92 -15.68
C SER A 203 -20.28 13.70 -14.82
N ARG A 204 -21.30 12.92 -14.46
CA ARG A 204 -21.15 11.66 -13.74
C ARG A 204 -21.65 10.51 -14.61
N VAL A 205 -20.92 9.40 -14.58
CA VAL A 205 -21.34 8.09 -15.10
C VAL A 205 -21.46 7.16 -13.91
N THR A 206 -22.69 6.81 -13.51
CA THR A 206 -22.94 5.80 -12.48
C THR A 206 -23.40 4.52 -13.17
N CYS A 207 -22.61 3.45 -13.09
CA CYS A 207 -23.01 2.20 -13.69
C CYS A 207 -22.82 0.97 -12.82
N THR A 208 -23.91 0.26 -12.66
CA THR A 208 -24.03 -0.89 -11.74
C THR A 208 -24.79 -2.05 -12.41
N ASP A 209 -24.73 -2.16 -13.73
CA ASP A 209 -25.56 -3.08 -14.54
C ASP A 209 -24.90 -4.45 -14.83
N GLY A 210 -23.69 -4.69 -14.31
CA GLY A 210 -22.93 -5.92 -14.49
C GLY A 210 -22.13 -6.00 -15.80
N ARG A 211 -22.05 -4.92 -16.59
CA ARG A 211 -21.27 -4.94 -17.83
C ARG A 211 -19.76 -4.88 -17.59
N GLN A 212 -19.00 -5.13 -18.65
CA GLN A 212 -17.54 -5.13 -18.59
C GLN A 212 -16.91 -3.73 -18.42
N LEU A 213 -17.51 -2.68 -18.99
CA LEU A 213 -16.92 -1.34 -19.05
C LEU A 213 -17.93 -0.29 -18.62
N ALA A 214 -17.61 0.63 -17.70
CA ALA A 214 -18.49 1.74 -17.30
C ALA A 214 -18.55 2.83 -18.38
N VAL A 215 -17.47 3.03 -19.13
CA VAL A 215 -17.43 3.81 -20.35
C VAL A 215 -16.90 2.91 -21.46
N ALA A 216 -17.78 2.51 -22.38
CA ALA A 216 -17.45 1.59 -23.46
C ALA A 216 -17.12 2.36 -24.76
N LEU A 217 -15.85 2.33 -25.18
CA LEU A 217 -15.40 2.93 -26.44
C LEU A 217 -15.36 1.88 -27.55
N THR A 218 -16.32 1.93 -28.47
CA THR A 218 -16.45 0.94 -29.55
C THR A 218 -16.08 1.59 -30.89
N GLY A 219 -14.84 1.39 -31.33
CA GLY A 219 -14.33 2.03 -32.55
C GLY A 219 -14.17 3.55 -32.45
N ALA A 220 -14.39 4.13 -31.26
CA ALA A 220 -14.23 5.54 -30.97
C ALA A 220 -12.75 5.89 -30.75
N LYS A 221 -12.31 7.05 -31.25
CA LYS A 221 -10.98 7.61 -31.04
C LYS A 221 -11.12 9.08 -30.64
N GLY A 222 -10.13 9.61 -29.92
CA GLY A 222 -10.14 11.01 -29.49
C GLY A 222 -11.16 11.30 -28.40
N PHE A 223 -11.59 10.28 -27.64
CA PHE A 223 -12.51 10.49 -26.52
C PHE A 223 -11.81 11.29 -25.42
N VAL A 224 -12.48 12.31 -24.88
CA VAL A 224 -11.98 13.10 -23.75
C VAL A 224 -13.03 13.10 -22.65
N MET A 225 -12.63 12.78 -21.43
CA MET A 225 -13.43 12.98 -20.24
C MET A 225 -12.67 13.86 -19.25
N GLU A 226 -13.32 14.91 -18.77
CA GLU A 226 -12.71 15.87 -17.88
C GLU A 226 -13.66 16.43 -16.83
N ASP A 227 -13.13 16.74 -15.65
CA ASP A 227 -13.92 17.28 -14.54
C ASP A 227 -15.17 16.42 -14.28
N SER A 228 -15.00 15.09 -14.25
CA SER A 228 -16.10 14.14 -14.31
C SER A 228 -15.84 12.92 -13.44
N GLU A 229 -16.90 12.18 -13.13
CA GLU A 229 -16.85 10.98 -12.30
C GLU A 229 -17.21 9.73 -13.10
N ILE A 230 -16.52 8.62 -12.82
CA ILE A 230 -16.95 7.26 -13.16
C ILE A 230 -17.14 6.49 -11.86
N ASP A 231 -18.36 6.04 -11.60
CA ASP A 231 -18.75 5.30 -10.40
C ASP A 231 -19.33 3.93 -10.77
N GLY A 232 -18.64 2.86 -10.38
CA GLY A 232 -19.10 1.48 -10.54
C GLY A 232 -20.06 0.99 -9.46
N GLY A 233 -20.39 1.85 -8.47
CA GLY A 233 -21.14 1.48 -7.29
C GLY A 233 -20.33 0.58 -6.35
N ASP A 234 -20.84 -0.61 -6.07
CA ASP A 234 -20.19 -1.61 -5.22
C ASP A 234 -19.65 -2.78 -6.07
N GLY A 235 -18.80 -2.47 -7.05
CA GLY A 235 -18.28 -3.46 -7.99
C GLY A 235 -19.29 -3.89 -9.06
N GLY A 236 -20.34 -3.08 -9.29
CA GLY A 236 -21.42 -3.38 -10.23
C GLY A 236 -21.00 -3.33 -11.70
N THR A 237 -19.79 -2.85 -12.00
CA THR A 237 -19.18 -2.88 -13.34
C THR A 237 -17.73 -3.30 -13.20
N GLU A 238 -17.24 -4.15 -14.12
CA GLU A 238 -15.87 -4.68 -14.04
C GLU A 238 -14.82 -3.58 -14.16
N ASN A 239 -14.72 -2.91 -15.31
CA ASN A 239 -13.66 -1.93 -15.59
C ASN A 239 -14.26 -0.53 -15.77
N ALA A 240 -13.54 0.51 -15.36
CA ALA A 240 -14.00 1.89 -15.55
C ALA A 240 -14.09 2.31 -17.03
N ILE A 241 -13.02 2.08 -17.80
CA ILE A 241 -12.92 2.46 -19.21
C ILE A 241 -11.81 1.66 -19.89
N GLY A 242 -11.93 1.46 -21.20
CA GLY A 242 -10.96 0.74 -22.02
C GLY A 242 -11.39 0.72 -23.49
N TRP A 243 -10.58 0.19 -24.40
CA TRP A 243 -9.20 -0.29 -24.19
C TRP A 243 -8.16 0.79 -24.52
N GLY A 244 -8.49 1.80 -25.32
CA GLY A 244 -7.56 2.83 -25.77
C GLY A 244 -8.26 4.00 -26.50
N GLY A 245 -7.49 4.99 -26.93
CA GLY A 245 -7.97 6.15 -27.68
C GLY A 245 -8.67 7.21 -26.84
N TYR A 246 -8.28 7.34 -25.57
CA TYR A 246 -8.94 8.22 -24.61
C TYR A 246 -8.01 9.08 -23.77
N THR A 247 -8.54 10.22 -23.33
CA THR A 247 -7.93 11.10 -22.33
C THR A 247 -8.85 11.27 -21.13
N LEU A 248 -8.33 11.04 -19.92
CA LEU A 248 -8.95 11.40 -18.65
C LEU A 248 -8.18 12.56 -18.01
N ARG A 249 -8.89 13.61 -17.59
CA ARG A 249 -8.28 14.80 -16.96
C ARG A 249 -9.10 15.29 -15.76
N ARG A 250 -8.54 15.28 -14.55
CA ARG A 250 -9.30 15.56 -13.31
C ARG A 250 -10.54 14.68 -13.16
N VAL A 251 -10.42 13.42 -13.57
CA VAL A 251 -11.50 12.43 -13.44
C VAL A 251 -11.34 11.71 -12.11
N GLU A 252 -12.44 11.51 -11.40
CA GLU A 252 -12.50 10.57 -10.28
C GLU A 252 -13.06 9.23 -10.78
N VAL A 253 -12.38 8.14 -10.46
CA VAL A 253 -12.84 6.78 -10.73
C VAL A 253 -12.93 6.01 -9.43
N ARG A 254 -14.09 5.45 -9.14
CA ARG A 254 -14.32 4.59 -7.96
C ARG A 254 -15.40 3.54 -8.19
N GLY A 255 -15.51 2.60 -7.25
CA GLY A 255 -16.63 1.65 -7.19
C GLY A 255 -16.64 0.57 -8.27
N THR A 256 -15.74 0.61 -9.25
CA THR A 256 -15.57 -0.46 -10.23
C THR A 256 -14.70 -1.59 -9.66
N GLN A 257 -14.74 -2.76 -10.28
CA GLN A 257 -13.87 -3.87 -9.86
C GLN A 257 -12.41 -3.66 -10.24
N ASP A 258 -12.19 -2.88 -11.28
CA ASP A 258 -10.91 -2.57 -11.88
C ASP A 258 -10.96 -1.15 -12.45
N GLY A 259 -9.83 -0.46 -12.44
CA GLY A 259 -9.75 0.90 -12.96
C GLY A 259 -9.67 0.97 -14.49
N PRO A 260 -9.16 2.09 -15.05
CA PRO A 260 -8.91 2.21 -16.48
C PRO A 260 -7.94 1.16 -17.04
N ARG A 261 -8.28 0.60 -18.21
CA ARG A 261 -7.43 -0.32 -18.98
C ARG A 261 -6.56 0.46 -19.96
N LEU A 262 -5.26 0.20 -19.96
CA LEU A 262 -4.26 0.94 -20.74
C LEU A 262 -3.80 0.14 -21.97
N GLY A 263 -4.50 0.27 -23.08
CA GLY A 263 -4.16 -0.33 -24.37
C GLY A 263 -3.32 0.61 -25.22
N TYR A 264 -3.93 1.51 -25.99
CA TYR A 264 -3.20 2.38 -26.92
C TYR A 264 -3.72 3.80 -26.87
N ASP A 265 -2.84 4.80 -27.08
CA ASP A 265 -3.23 6.22 -27.14
C ASP A 265 -4.07 6.65 -25.91
N VAL A 266 -3.50 6.42 -24.73
CA VAL A 266 -4.16 6.72 -23.45
C VAL A 266 -3.41 7.82 -22.73
N THR A 267 -4.13 8.86 -22.31
CA THR A 267 -3.62 9.86 -21.37
C THR A 267 -4.50 9.90 -20.13
N ILE A 268 -3.90 9.77 -18.95
CA ILE A 268 -4.59 9.97 -17.67
C ILE A 268 -3.77 10.99 -16.88
N ALA A 269 -4.37 12.15 -16.62
CA ALA A 269 -3.70 13.27 -15.99
C ALA A 269 -4.53 13.88 -14.86
N ASP A 270 -3.86 14.29 -13.79
CA ASP A 270 -4.47 15.04 -12.68
C ASP A 270 -5.70 14.35 -12.08
N SER A 271 -5.78 13.01 -12.18
CA SER A 271 -6.97 12.21 -11.87
C SER A 271 -6.79 11.39 -10.60
N TRP A 272 -7.90 10.95 -10.02
CA TRP A 272 -7.93 10.18 -8.78
C TRP A 272 -8.66 8.86 -8.99
N ILE A 273 -7.94 7.75 -8.83
CA ILE A 273 -8.50 6.40 -8.99
C ILE A 273 -8.36 5.68 -7.65
N HIS A 274 -9.50 5.36 -7.03
CA HIS A 274 -9.58 4.84 -5.67
C HIS A 274 -10.85 4.08 -5.38
N GLY A 275 -10.96 3.46 -4.20
CA GLY A 275 -12.21 2.85 -3.74
C GLY A 275 -12.75 1.79 -4.69
N LEU A 276 -11.86 0.96 -5.25
CA LEU A 276 -12.22 -0.15 -6.12
C LEU A 276 -12.65 -1.36 -5.29
N VAL A 277 -13.48 -2.22 -5.89
CA VAL A 277 -14.17 -3.30 -5.19
C VAL A 277 -13.70 -4.65 -5.69
N ARG A 278 -13.06 -5.42 -4.81
CA ARG A 278 -12.65 -6.78 -5.14
C ARG A 278 -13.86 -7.71 -5.14
N HIS A 279 -14.02 -8.47 -6.22
CA HIS A 279 -14.82 -9.69 -6.25
C HIS A 279 -13.94 -10.94 -6.23
N ASP A 280 -14.54 -12.10 -5.99
CA ASP A 280 -13.84 -13.38 -6.04
C ASP A 280 -13.14 -13.55 -7.41
N ASP A 281 -11.92 -14.08 -7.38
CA ASP A 281 -11.09 -14.40 -8.56
C ASP A 281 -10.63 -13.23 -9.45
N VAL A 282 -10.89 -11.96 -9.08
CA VAL A 282 -10.35 -10.78 -9.80
C VAL A 282 -9.15 -10.15 -9.09
N HIS A 283 -8.14 -9.80 -9.89
CA HIS A 283 -7.10 -8.86 -9.49
C HIS A 283 -7.61 -7.45 -9.74
N THR A 284 -7.87 -6.71 -8.67
CA THR A 284 -8.32 -5.31 -8.73
C THR A 284 -7.14 -4.37 -8.74
N ASP A 285 -7.01 -3.59 -9.81
CA ASP A 285 -5.93 -2.65 -10.07
C ASP A 285 -6.47 -1.23 -10.33
N ALA A 286 -5.79 -0.20 -9.80
CA ALA A 286 -6.16 1.17 -10.16
C ALA A 286 -5.92 1.44 -11.65
N LEU A 287 -4.90 0.81 -12.25
CA LEU A 287 -4.67 0.78 -13.68
C LEU A 287 -4.09 -0.57 -14.10
N GLN A 288 -4.59 -1.15 -15.19
CA GLN A 288 -4.03 -2.37 -15.75
C GLN A 288 -3.68 -2.25 -17.24
N SER A 289 -2.54 -2.81 -17.64
CA SER A 289 -2.17 -3.05 -19.04
C SER A 289 -1.65 -4.46 -19.23
N THR A 290 -2.11 -5.16 -20.27
CA THR A 290 -1.54 -6.45 -20.70
C THR A 290 -0.52 -6.24 -21.83
N SER A 291 -0.86 -5.37 -22.78
CA SER A 291 0.00 -4.85 -23.85
C SER A 291 -0.47 -3.45 -24.24
N GLY A 292 0.37 -2.67 -24.92
CA GLY A 292 -0.01 -1.31 -25.26
C GLY A 292 1.06 -0.38 -25.81
N GLU A 293 0.64 0.79 -26.28
CA GLU A 293 1.57 1.83 -26.72
C GLU A 293 1.03 3.25 -26.67
N ARG A 294 1.94 4.24 -26.51
CA ARG A 294 1.61 5.67 -26.42
C ARG A 294 0.69 5.95 -25.22
N ILE A 295 1.22 5.61 -24.05
CA ILE A 295 0.52 5.76 -22.76
C ILE A 295 1.21 6.84 -21.94
N VAL A 296 0.43 7.78 -21.41
CA VAL A 296 0.90 8.81 -20.48
C VAL A 296 0.02 8.81 -19.24
N VAL A 297 0.61 8.48 -18.10
CA VAL A 297 -0.04 8.52 -16.79
C VAL A 297 0.74 9.50 -15.92
N ARG A 298 0.19 10.70 -15.72
CA ARG A 298 0.91 11.81 -15.10
C ARG A 298 0.15 12.50 -13.96
N HIS A 299 0.85 12.78 -12.87
CA HIS A 299 0.34 13.56 -11.74
C HIS A 299 -1.03 13.09 -11.22
N ASN A 300 -1.23 11.78 -11.16
CA ASN A 300 -2.46 11.18 -10.61
C ASN A 300 -2.28 10.76 -9.15
N THR A 301 -3.40 10.55 -8.46
CA THR A 301 -3.45 9.76 -7.21
C THR A 301 -4.02 8.40 -7.55
N LEU A 302 -3.20 7.36 -7.42
CA LEU A 302 -3.57 5.97 -7.67
C LEU A 302 -3.46 5.19 -6.36
N ASP A 303 -4.61 4.94 -5.74
CA ASP A 303 -4.71 4.18 -4.51
C ASP A 303 -5.98 3.34 -4.60
N PRO A 304 -5.92 2.10 -5.13
CA PRO A 304 -7.13 1.35 -5.46
C PRO A 304 -8.01 1.09 -4.23
N ARG A 305 -7.44 1.18 -3.03
CA ARG A 305 -8.06 0.73 -1.78
C ARG A 305 -9.28 1.57 -1.43
N THR A 306 -10.21 0.92 -0.75
CA THR A 306 -11.34 1.60 -0.11
C THR A 306 -10.94 2.04 1.30
N PRO A 307 -11.05 3.34 1.64
CA PRO A 307 -10.75 3.82 2.98
C PRO A 307 -11.53 3.05 4.06
N GLY A 308 -10.83 2.62 5.10
CA GLY A 308 -11.44 1.87 6.21
C GLY A 308 -11.66 0.38 5.95
N VAL A 309 -11.37 -0.13 4.75
CA VAL A 309 -11.42 -1.56 4.43
C VAL A 309 -10.00 -2.13 4.50
N ASP A 310 -9.83 -3.26 5.21
CA ASP A 310 -8.54 -3.97 5.30
C ASP A 310 -8.31 -4.88 4.09
N ASP A 311 -8.32 -4.30 2.89
CA ASP A 311 -7.90 -4.95 1.66
C ASP A 311 -6.90 -4.05 0.92
N PHE A 312 -5.77 -4.64 0.57
CA PHE A 312 -4.70 -3.96 -0.14
C PHE A 312 -4.97 -3.90 -1.64
N LEU A 313 -5.88 -4.73 -2.17
CA LEU A 313 -6.12 -4.91 -3.61
C LEU A 313 -4.86 -5.44 -4.33
N ASN A 314 -4.83 -5.48 -5.67
CA ASN A 314 -3.70 -6.06 -6.40
C ASN A 314 -2.57 -5.04 -6.61
N ALA A 315 -2.83 -3.92 -7.29
CA ALA A 315 -1.83 -2.87 -7.52
C ALA A 315 -2.45 -1.50 -7.81
N ALA A 316 -1.67 -0.43 -7.63
CA ALA A 316 -2.01 0.85 -8.24
C ALA A 316 -1.75 0.82 -9.75
N VAL A 317 -0.70 0.13 -10.19
CA VAL A 317 -0.40 -0.11 -11.60
C VAL A 317 0.03 -1.56 -11.79
N GLN A 318 -0.75 -2.33 -12.53
CA GLN A 318 -0.43 -3.70 -12.95
C GLN A 318 -0.05 -3.74 -14.43
N LEU A 319 1.17 -4.18 -14.73
CA LEU A 319 1.65 -4.35 -16.10
C LEU A 319 2.03 -5.81 -16.39
N GLY A 320 1.47 -6.33 -17.48
CA GLY A 320 1.64 -7.71 -17.91
C GLY A 320 0.89 -8.67 -17.01
N THR A 321 0.04 -9.50 -17.60
CA THR A 321 -0.68 -10.60 -16.91
C THR A 321 -1.12 -11.70 -17.88
N GLU A 322 -1.05 -11.46 -19.19
CA GLU A 322 -1.48 -12.42 -20.22
C GLU A 322 -0.28 -12.96 -21.02
N THR A 323 -0.35 -14.24 -21.36
CA THR A 323 0.69 -15.03 -22.05
C THR A 323 0.77 -14.75 -23.57
N GLY A 324 0.37 -13.56 -24.01
CA GLY A 324 0.32 -13.17 -25.42
C GLY A 324 1.62 -12.59 -25.97
N THR A 325 1.69 -12.46 -27.30
CA THR A 325 2.80 -11.81 -28.02
C THR A 325 2.72 -10.28 -28.00
N GLY A 326 1.63 -9.70 -27.50
CA GLY A 326 1.41 -8.27 -27.40
C GLY A 326 2.52 -7.59 -26.59
N ARG A 327 3.02 -6.46 -27.09
CA ARG A 327 4.13 -5.71 -26.49
C ARG A 327 3.61 -4.44 -25.83
N LEU A 328 4.17 -4.09 -24.67
CA LEU A 328 3.97 -2.80 -24.03
C LEU A 328 5.21 -1.92 -24.20
N ARG A 329 5.04 -0.75 -24.84
CA ARG A 329 6.13 0.19 -25.20
C ARG A 329 5.64 1.63 -25.20
N ASN A 330 6.54 2.61 -25.20
CA ASN A 330 6.24 4.05 -25.25
C ASN A 330 5.19 4.44 -24.19
N ALA A 331 5.48 4.07 -22.94
CA ALA A 331 4.58 4.28 -21.81
C ALA A 331 5.33 5.03 -20.69
N VAL A 332 4.78 6.14 -20.23
CA VAL A 332 5.40 6.96 -19.17
C VAL A 332 4.42 7.10 -18.01
N PHE A 333 4.89 6.70 -16.84
CA PHE A 333 4.22 6.86 -15.55
C PHE A 333 5.04 7.85 -14.73
N GLU A 334 4.59 9.10 -14.64
CA GLU A 334 5.38 10.16 -14.02
C GLU A 334 4.64 11.04 -13.02
N ASN A 335 5.35 11.47 -11.97
CA ASN A 335 4.85 12.40 -10.96
C ASN A 335 3.55 11.94 -10.26
N ASN A 336 3.20 10.66 -10.32
CA ASN A 336 2.01 10.13 -9.66
C ASN A 336 2.27 9.90 -8.17
N PHE A 337 1.23 10.02 -7.35
CA PHE A 337 1.19 9.41 -6.04
C PHE A 337 0.62 7.99 -6.18
N LEU A 338 1.42 7.01 -5.76
CA LEU A 338 1.13 5.58 -5.88
C LEU A 338 1.03 4.98 -4.48
N ASN A 339 -0.07 4.29 -4.21
CA ASN A 339 -0.31 3.70 -2.90
C ASN A 339 -1.16 2.43 -3.02
N GLY A 340 -1.29 1.67 -1.93
CA GLY A 340 -2.04 0.43 -1.96
C GLY A 340 -1.37 -0.67 -2.80
N GLY A 341 -2.11 -1.74 -3.03
CA GLY A 341 -1.69 -2.94 -3.75
C GLY A 341 -0.99 -3.98 -2.87
N ALA A 342 -0.91 -5.21 -3.38
CA ALA A 342 0.11 -6.17 -2.96
C ALA A 342 1.50 -5.56 -3.16
N PHE A 343 1.72 -5.00 -4.35
CA PHE A 343 2.72 -3.98 -4.63
C PHE A 343 2.04 -2.79 -5.31
N SER A 344 2.44 -1.54 -5.02
CA SER A 344 1.82 -0.39 -5.70
C SER A 344 2.09 -0.41 -7.21
N VAL A 345 3.31 -0.77 -7.63
CA VAL A 345 3.63 -1.09 -9.02
C VAL A 345 3.98 -2.57 -9.11
N ASN A 346 3.19 -3.31 -9.88
CA ASN A 346 3.38 -4.73 -10.13
C ASN A 346 3.61 -4.98 -11.61
N VAL A 347 4.85 -5.28 -11.98
CA VAL A 347 5.21 -5.67 -13.35
C VAL A 347 5.60 -7.13 -13.36
N LYS A 348 4.80 -7.98 -14.01
CA LYS A 348 5.08 -9.42 -14.09
C LYS A 348 6.39 -9.67 -14.84
N CYS A 349 7.14 -10.70 -14.42
CA CYS A 349 8.36 -11.10 -15.12
C CYS A 349 8.11 -11.44 -16.61
N SER A 350 6.97 -12.09 -16.90
CA SER A 350 6.57 -12.46 -18.26
C SER A 350 6.11 -11.28 -19.13
N ALA A 351 6.04 -10.05 -18.58
CA ALA A 351 5.61 -8.89 -19.34
C ALA A 351 6.53 -8.64 -20.55
N ASN A 352 5.95 -8.58 -21.74
CA ASN A 352 6.65 -8.22 -22.97
C ASN A 352 6.82 -6.68 -23.07
N ILE A 353 7.64 -6.14 -22.18
CA ILE A 353 8.02 -4.71 -22.13
C ILE A 353 9.44 -4.49 -22.63
N ASP A 354 9.71 -3.28 -23.12
CA ASP A 354 11.06 -2.78 -23.39
C ASP A 354 11.38 -1.51 -22.58
N SER A 355 12.58 -0.97 -22.79
CA SER A 355 13.10 0.18 -22.03
C SER A 355 12.39 1.52 -22.27
N SER A 356 11.43 1.59 -23.20
CA SER A 356 10.56 2.75 -23.41
C SER A 356 9.37 2.81 -22.43
N VAL A 357 9.20 1.79 -21.58
CA VAL A 357 8.29 1.83 -20.43
C VAL A 357 9.05 2.40 -19.23
N VAL A 358 8.62 3.57 -18.75
CA VAL A 358 9.34 4.38 -17.77
C VAL A 358 8.44 4.73 -16.60
N PHE A 359 8.93 4.49 -15.38
CA PHE A 359 8.38 5.03 -14.15
C PHE A 359 9.35 6.06 -13.59
N ARG A 360 8.98 7.33 -13.57
CA ARG A 360 9.87 8.40 -13.10
C ARG A 360 9.21 9.38 -12.14
N ASN A 361 9.98 9.83 -11.14
CA ASN A 361 9.57 10.89 -10.22
C ASN A 361 8.23 10.64 -9.51
N ASN A 362 7.80 9.39 -9.38
CA ASN A 362 6.58 9.06 -8.64
C ASN A 362 6.86 9.08 -7.14
N ARG A 363 5.82 9.42 -6.36
CA ARG A 363 5.84 9.41 -4.90
C ARG A 363 5.03 8.25 -4.39
N PHE A 364 5.59 7.50 -3.45
CA PHE A 364 4.96 6.31 -2.91
C PHE A 364 4.50 6.52 -1.48
N GLY A 365 3.28 6.07 -1.19
CA GLY A 365 2.85 5.82 0.18
C GLY A 365 3.35 4.48 0.71
N HIS A 366 2.96 4.16 1.93
CA HIS A 366 3.29 2.89 2.61
C HIS A 366 2.12 1.91 2.66
N GLY A 367 1.07 2.17 1.88
CA GLY A 367 -0.16 1.41 1.88
C GLY A 367 -0.10 0.07 1.14
N SER A 368 1.04 -0.31 0.56
CA SER A 368 1.23 -1.60 -0.11
C SER A 368 1.55 -2.73 0.87
N ARG A 369 1.11 -3.96 0.60
CA ARG A 369 1.32 -5.12 1.50
C ARG A 369 2.77 -5.61 1.55
N PHE A 370 3.43 -5.77 0.40
CA PHE A 370 4.73 -6.42 0.28
C PHE A 370 5.87 -5.46 -0.08
N GLY A 371 5.54 -4.34 -0.72
CA GLY A 371 6.49 -3.31 -1.08
C GLY A 371 5.94 -2.39 -2.16
N ALA A 372 6.66 -1.31 -2.45
CA ALA A 372 6.17 -0.31 -3.39
C ALA A 372 6.29 -0.74 -4.86
N VAL A 373 7.38 -1.44 -5.25
CA VAL A 373 7.60 -1.88 -6.64
C VAL A 373 8.11 -3.32 -6.67
N ILE A 374 7.49 -4.14 -7.54
CA ILE A 374 8.06 -5.40 -8.04
C ILE A 374 8.15 -5.33 -9.56
N ALA A 375 9.33 -5.59 -10.12
CA ALA A 375 9.56 -5.47 -11.56
C ALA A 375 10.74 -6.31 -12.07
N PRO A 376 10.77 -6.69 -13.36
CA PRO A 376 11.95 -7.25 -13.98
C PRO A 376 13.01 -6.16 -14.22
N GLY A 377 14.30 -6.53 -14.21
CA GLY A 377 15.42 -5.59 -14.32
C GLY A 377 15.50 -4.74 -15.60
N LYS A 378 14.66 -5.02 -16.61
CA LYS A 378 14.56 -4.25 -17.86
C LYS A 378 13.71 -2.98 -17.77
N LEU A 379 12.92 -2.80 -16.70
CA LEU A 379 12.07 -1.63 -16.51
C LEU A 379 12.90 -0.40 -16.12
N ARG A 380 12.65 0.75 -16.75
CA ARG A 380 13.33 2.01 -16.38
C ARG A 380 12.63 2.68 -15.20
N LEU A 381 13.34 2.77 -14.08
CA LEU A 381 12.90 3.41 -12.84
C LEU A 381 13.88 4.53 -12.47
N SER A 382 13.39 5.73 -12.18
CA SER A 382 14.26 6.85 -11.78
C SER A 382 13.52 7.87 -10.91
N GLY A 383 14.18 8.45 -9.89
CA GLY A 383 13.59 9.51 -9.07
C GLY A 383 12.34 9.13 -8.26
N ASN A 384 12.00 7.84 -8.19
CA ASN A 384 10.87 7.33 -7.43
C ASN A 384 11.22 7.26 -5.94
N THR A 385 10.46 7.93 -5.09
CA THR A 385 10.75 8.04 -3.66
C THR A 385 9.50 7.84 -2.81
N TYR A 386 9.69 7.45 -1.55
CA TYR A 386 8.63 7.58 -0.56
C TYR A 386 8.32 9.06 -0.29
N ILE A 387 7.05 9.36 -0.04
CA ILE A 387 6.58 10.75 0.09
C ILE A 387 6.99 11.39 1.42
N ASP A 388 7.10 10.62 2.50
CA ASP A 388 7.34 11.10 3.87
C ASP A 388 8.80 11.49 4.11
N ASN A 389 9.74 10.73 3.55
CA ASN A 389 11.17 10.87 3.85
C ASN A 389 12.04 11.09 2.61
N GLY A 390 11.47 11.05 1.40
CA GLY A 390 12.22 11.21 0.15
C GLY A 390 13.20 10.07 -0.15
N ALA A 391 13.20 8.99 0.62
CA ALA A 391 14.06 7.84 0.38
C ALA A 391 13.71 7.17 -0.94
N ALA A 392 14.72 6.69 -1.65
CA ALA A 392 14.51 5.91 -2.87
C ALA A 392 13.67 4.67 -2.57
N VAL A 393 12.73 4.37 -3.45
CA VAL A 393 11.87 3.19 -3.32
C VAL A 393 12.63 1.92 -3.71
N PRO A 394 12.70 0.90 -2.83
CA PRO A 394 13.24 -0.39 -3.19
C PRO A 394 12.44 -1.07 -4.29
N VAL A 395 13.14 -1.78 -5.17
CA VAL A 395 12.53 -2.56 -6.26
C VAL A 395 12.77 -4.03 -5.97
N ALA A 396 11.71 -4.78 -5.73
CA ALA A 396 11.78 -6.23 -5.63
C ALA A 396 11.95 -6.83 -7.04
N PRO A 397 12.85 -7.81 -7.21
CA PRO A 397 12.98 -8.50 -8.48
C PRO A 397 11.73 -9.36 -8.72
N ALA A 398 11.05 -9.16 -9.85
CA ALA A 398 10.02 -10.09 -10.33
C ALA A 398 10.63 -11.40 -10.87
N CYS A 399 11.87 -11.26 -11.32
CA CYS A 399 12.90 -12.20 -11.72
C CYS A 399 14.21 -11.39 -11.78
#